data_AF-C0PVM6-F1
#
_entry.id   AF-C0PVM6-F1
#
_cell.length_a   1.000
_cell.length_b   1.000
_cell.length_c   1.000
_cell.angle_alpha   90.00
_cell.angle_beta   90.00
_cell.angle_gamma   90.00
#
_symmetry.space_group_name_H-M   'P 1'
#
loop_
_entity.id
_entity.type
_entity.pdbx_description
1 polymer ?
#
loop_
_entity_poly.entity_id
_entity_poly.type
_entity_poly.pdbx_seq_one_letter_code
_entity_poly.pdbx_strand_id
1 'polypeptide(L)'
;MDGQTLHAWAKRCALELPFTEHCWPFGPQYDVFKVGGKIFMLFTEHHCRPVVNLKSDPQKSLVNQQIYPSIAPGYHMNKKHWISVYAGEDITISLLNDLINDSWNLVVDGLPKREQLRLRPR
;
A
#
# COMPACT_ATOMS: atom_id res chain seq x y z
N MET A 1 9.91 -10.55 -6.98
CA MET A 1 9.38 -10.09 -8.28
C MET A 1 10.17 -8.89 -8.79
N ASP A 2 10.16 -8.59 -10.09
CA ASP A 2 10.79 -7.38 -10.67
C ASP A 2 9.94 -6.11 -10.49
N GLY A 3 10.50 -4.95 -10.85
CA GLY A 3 9.88 -3.64 -10.66
C GLY A 3 8.61 -3.40 -11.49
N GLN A 4 8.58 -3.83 -12.75
CA GLN A 4 7.39 -3.68 -13.61
C GLN A 4 6.25 -4.57 -13.10
N THR A 5 6.59 -5.78 -12.68
CA THR A 5 5.68 -6.76 -12.08
C THR A 5 5.11 -6.25 -10.76
N LEU A 6 5.91 -5.56 -9.94
CA LEU A 6 5.47 -4.98 -8.67
C LEU A 6 4.30 -4.01 -8.82
N HIS A 7 4.45 -2.96 -9.64
CA HIS A 7 3.40 -1.96 -9.84
C HIS A 7 2.17 -2.56 -10.54
N ALA A 8 2.36 -3.42 -11.54
CA ALA A 8 1.26 -4.07 -12.24
C ALA A 8 0.40 -4.93 -11.30
N TRP A 9 1.02 -5.78 -10.48
CA TRP A 9 0.30 -6.61 -9.51
C TRP A 9 -0.33 -5.80 -8.39
N ALA A 10 0.40 -4.83 -7.81
CA ALA A 10 -0.15 -3.99 -6.76
C ALA A 10 -1.38 -3.23 -7.24
N LYS A 11 -1.35 -2.69 -8.46
CA LYS A 11 -2.48 -1.96 -9.07
C LYS A 11 -3.67 -2.88 -9.25
N ARG A 12 -3.46 -4.08 -9.81
CA ARG A 12 -4.52 -5.07 -9.98
C ARG A 12 -5.18 -5.42 -8.64
N CYS A 13 -4.38 -5.78 -7.65
CA CYS A 13 -4.85 -6.11 -6.30
C CYS A 13 -5.68 -4.97 -5.69
N ALA A 14 -5.18 -3.73 -5.72
CA ALA A 14 -5.90 -2.60 -5.14
C ALA A 14 -7.22 -2.29 -5.85
N LEU A 15 -7.29 -2.46 -7.18
CA LEU A 15 -8.52 -2.25 -7.95
C LEU A 15 -9.57 -3.35 -7.72
N GLU A 16 -9.16 -4.54 -7.24
CA GLU A 16 -10.08 -5.60 -6.82
C GLU A 16 -10.68 -5.33 -5.43
N LEU A 17 -10.11 -4.40 -4.64
CA LEU A 17 -10.63 -4.04 -3.32
C LEU A 17 -11.89 -3.16 -3.41
N PRO A 18 -12.89 -3.37 -2.52
CA PRO A 18 -14.14 -2.62 -2.56
C PRO A 18 -13.94 -1.10 -2.44
N PHE A 19 -14.65 -0.35 -3.27
CA PHE A 19 -14.70 1.11 -3.24
C PHE A 19 -13.32 1.79 -3.34
N THR A 20 -12.35 1.14 -3.98
CA THR A 20 -11.06 1.77 -4.29
C THR A 20 -11.25 2.88 -5.30
N GLU A 21 -10.76 4.07 -4.96
CA GLU A 21 -10.61 5.20 -5.87
C GLU A 21 -9.17 5.25 -6.37
N HIS A 22 -8.98 5.32 -7.69
CA HIS A 22 -7.67 5.48 -8.32
C HIS A 22 -7.55 6.87 -8.94
N CYS A 23 -6.55 7.65 -8.53
CA CYS A 23 -6.42 9.06 -8.90
C CYS A 23 -4.96 9.54 -8.91
N TRP A 24 -4.73 10.77 -9.40
CA TRP A 24 -3.40 11.38 -9.58
C TRP A 24 -3.31 12.79 -8.96
N PRO A 25 -3.49 12.93 -7.63
CA PRO A 25 -3.50 14.24 -6.96
C PRO A 25 -2.13 14.95 -6.99
N PHE A 26 -1.05 14.23 -7.29
CA PHE A 26 0.33 14.75 -7.33
C PHE A 26 0.90 14.79 -8.75
N GLY A 27 0.07 14.57 -9.77
CA GLY A 27 0.48 14.46 -11.17
C GLY A 27 0.41 13.03 -11.72
N PRO A 28 0.46 12.87 -13.05
CA PRO A 28 0.17 11.61 -13.73
C PRO A 28 1.19 10.50 -13.45
N GLN A 29 2.35 10.83 -12.88
CA GLN A 29 3.41 9.88 -12.53
C GLN A 29 3.15 9.13 -11.21
N TYR A 30 2.19 9.61 -10.40
CA TYR A 30 1.94 9.07 -9.06
C TYR A 30 0.53 8.48 -9.00
N ASP A 31 0.41 7.18 -9.26
CA ASP A 31 -0.82 6.44 -9.02
C ASP A 31 -1.13 6.43 -7.51
N VAL A 32 -2.27 6.99 -7.13
CA VAL A 32 -2.73 7.05 -5.74
C VAL A 32 -4.05 6.31 -5.59
N PHE A 33 -4.11 5.42 -4.61
CA PHE A 33 -5.27 4.59 -4.32
C PHE A 33 -5.84 4.95 -2.95
N LYS A 34 -7.15 5.20 -2.92
CA LYS A 34 -7.87 5.65 -1.74
C LYS A 34 -9.08 4.78 -1.45
N VAL A 35 -9.50 4.77 -0.20
CA VAL A 35 -10.79 4.24 0.23
C VAL A 35 -11.40 5.23 1.23
N GLY A 36 -12.68 5.58 1.02
CA GLY A 36 -13.35 6.59 1.85
C GLY A 36 -12.61 7.94 1.88
N GLY A 37 -12.03 8.35 0.75
CA GLY A 37 -11.25 9.59 0.63
C GLY A 37 -9.87 9.59 1.32
N LYS A 38 -9.40 8.46 1.87
CA LYS A 38 -8.08 8.34 2.53
C LYS A 38 -7.15 7.43 1.73
N ILE A 39 -5.88 7.83 1.60
CA ILE A 39 -4.88 7.06 0.84
C ILE A 39 -4.44 5.83 1.64
N PHE A 40 -4.48 4.67 0.99
CA PHE A 40 -3.89 3.43 1.52
C PHE A 40 -2.69 2.96 0.69
N MET A 41 -2.62 3.29 -0.60
CA MET A 41 -1.50 2.90 -1.45
C MET A 41 -1.08 4.03 -2.41
N LEU A 42 0.22 4.16 -2.66
CA LEU A 42 0.79 5.13 -3.58
C LEU A 42 1.99 4.55 -4.33
N PHE A 43 2.05 4.75 -5.64
CA PHE A 43 3.24 4.42 -6.43
C PHE A 43 4.18 5.61 -6.50
N THR A 44 5.47 5.30 -6.43
CA THR A 44 6.55 6.27 -6.60
C THR A 44 7.78 5.57 -7.14
N GLU A 45 8.83 6.34 -7.37
CA GLU A 45 10.14 5.83 -7.73
C GLU A 45 11.18 6.39 -6.77
N HIS A 46 12.15 5.54 -6.40
CA HIS A 46 13.29 5.94 -5.60
C HIS A 46 14.57 5.43 -6.25
N HIS A 47 15.43 6.34 -6.71
CA HIS A 47 16.63 6.04 -7.50
C HIS A 47 16.32 5.16 -8.74
N CYS A 48 15.32 5.53 -9.53
CA CYS A 48 14.86 4.80 -10.71
C CYS A 48 14.36 3.36 -10.41
N ARG A 49 14.04 3.05 -9.15
CA ARG A 49 13.42 1.78 -8.75
C ARG A 49 11.95 2.00 -8.41
N PRO A 50 11.02 1.21 -8.98
CA PRO A 50 9.62 1.23 -8.60
C PRO A 50 9.43 0.92 -7.11
N VAL A 51 8.60 1.73 -6.45
CA VAL A 51 8.24 1.59 -5.04
C VAL A 51 6.73 1.64 -4.87
N VAL A 52 6.21 0.81 -3.98
CA VAL A 52 4.83 0.90 -3.50
C VAL A 52 4.85 1.33 -2.04
N ASN A 53 4.28 2.50 -1.75
CA ASN A 53 4.06 2.97 -0.40
C ASN A 53 2.73 2.46 0.13
N LEU A 54 2.73 1.85 1.32
CA LEU A 54 1.55 1.28 1.97
C LEU A 54 1.43 1.77 3.41
N LYS A 55 0.19 2.00 3.86
CA LYS A 55 -0.09 2.16 5.29
C LYS A 55 0.29 0.89 6.03
N SER A 56 0.82 1.05 7.24
CA SER A 56 1.16 -0.08 8.08
C SER A 56 0.93 0.27 9.55
N ASP A 57 0.50 -0.72 10.31
CA ASP A 57 0.48 -0.65 11.76
C ASP A 57 1.95 -0.51 12.26
N PRO A 58 2.24 0.37 13.24
CA PRO A 58 3.62 0.60 13.67
C PRO A 58 4.35 -0.65 14.17
N GLN A 59 3.65 -1.61 14.80
CA GLN A 59 4.28 -2.85 15.28
C GLN A 59 4.56 -3.80 14.12
N LYS A 60 3.59 -4.00 13.22
CA LYS A 60 3.78 -4.80 11.99
C LYS A 60 4.87 -4.22 11.09
N SER A 61 4.93 -2.90 10.99
CA SER A 61 5.94 -2.18 10.20
C SER A 61 7.36 -2.54 10.60
N LEU A 62 7.66 -2.59 11.91
CA LEU A 62 8.98 -2.95 12.42
C LEU A 62 9.33 -4.41 12.10
N VAL A 63 8.38 -5.33 12.30
CA VAL A 63 8.58 -6.76 12.03
C VAL A 63 8.84 -7.00 10.54
N ASN A 64 8.04 -6.39 9.65
CA ASN A 64 8.20 -6.55 8.21
C ASN A 64 9.56 -6.04 7.72
N GLN A 65 10.04 -4.90 8.25
CA GLN A 65 11.35 -4.36 7.91
C GLN A 65 12.52 -5.21 8.41
N GLN A 66 12.32 -6.01 9.47
CA GLN A 66 13.33 -6.94 9.96
C GLN A 66 13.39 -8.24 9.13
N ILE A 67 12.23 -8.70 8.66
CA ILE A 67 12.12 -9.98 7.94
C ILE A 67 12.45 -9.80 6.45
N TYR A 68 12.01 -8.70 5.84
CA TYR A 68 12.07 -8.49 4.40
C TYR A 68 13.01 -7.32 4.06
N PRO A 69 14.23 -7.58 3.55
CA PRO A 69 15.17 -6.53 3.15
C PRO A 69 14.61 -5.54 2.12
N SER A 70 13.63 -5.96 1.32
CA SER A 70 12.96 -5.12 0.32
C SER A 70 11.85 -4.24 0.90
N ILE A 71 11.64 -4.25 2.22
CA ILE A 71 10.68 -3.38 2.92
C ILE A 71 11.44 -2.40 3.79
N ALA A 72 11.23 -1.10 3.55
CA ALA A 72 11.90 -0.02 4.26
C ALA A 72 10.88 0.95 4.90
N PRO A 73 11.33 1.87 5.78
CA PRO A 73 10.47 2.97 6.24
C PRO A 73 9.93 3.79 5.07
N GLY A 74 8.68 4.25 5.17
CA GLY A 74 7.98 4.97 4.09
C GLY A 74 8.75 6.18 3.52
N TYR A 75 9.12 6.11 2.25
CA TYR A 75 9.77 7.16 1.46
C TYR A 75 8.80 8.31 1.19
N HIS A 76 9.21 9.55 1.50
CA HIS A 76 8.37 10.77 1.54
C HIS A 76 7.11 10.69 2.42
N MET A 77 7.00 9.65 3.26
CA MET A 77 5.85 9.42 4.11
C MET A 77 6.22 9.48 5.60
N ASN A 78 5.20 9.48 6.46
CA ASN A 78 5.42 9.29 7.90
C ASN A 78 5.88 7.85 8.17
N LYS A 79 7.17 7.67 8.43
CA LYS A 79 7.87 6.39 8.62
C LYS A 79 7.30 5.52 9.75
N LYS A 80 6.55 6.09 10.69
CA LYS A 80 5.86 5.33 11.74
C LYS A 80 4.64 4.55 11.21
N HIS A 81 3.97 5.09 10.20
CA HIS A 81 2.68 4.60 9.71
C HIS A 81 2.70 4.13 8.26
N TRP A 82 3.86 4.18 7.62
CA TRP A 82 4.03 3.85 6.21
C TRP A 82 5.31 3.06 6.02
N ILE A 83 5.23 2.08 5.11
CA ILE A 83 6.36 1.31 4.60
C ILE A 83 6.48 1.54 3.10
N SER A 84 7.70 1.39 2.59
CA SER A 84 8.02 1.34 1.17
C SER A 84 8.42 -0.08 0.80
N VAL A 85 7.69 -0.67 -0.13
CA VAL A 85 7.98 -1.99 -0.70
C VAL A 85 8.70 -1.79 -2.04
N TYR A 86 9.90 -2.35 -2.13
CA TYR A 86 10.72 -2.37 -3.34
C TYR A 86 10.56 -3.73 -4.04
N ALA A 87 10.89 -3.79 -5.32
CA ALA A 87 11.03 -5.08 -6.00
C ALA A 87 12.24 -5.84 -5.44
N GLY A 88 12.07 -7.14 -5.22
CA GLY A 88 13.07 -8.04 -4.66
C GLY A 88 12.60 -9.49 -4.66
N GLU A 89 13.52 -10.42 -4.45
CA GLU A 89 13.25 -11.87 -4.46
C GLU A 89 12.35 -12.31 -3.30
N ASP A 90 12.44 -11.61 -2.18
CA ASP A 90 11.64 -11.79 -0.96
C ASP A 90 10.21 -11.27 -1.08
N ILE A 91 9.92 -10.44 -2.09
CA ILE A 91 8.57 -9.93 -2.36
C ILE A 91 7.83 -10.89 -3.29
N THR A 92 7.03 -11.75 -2.67
CA THR A 92 6.10 -12.67 -3.33
C THR A 92 4.76 -11.98 -3.61
N ILE A 93 3.97 -12.54 -4.54
CA ILE A 93 2.61 -12.03 -4.84
C ILE A 93 1.71 -12.13 -3.60
N SER A 94 1.80 -13.23 -2.84
CA SER A 94 1.02 -13.41 -1.61
C SER A 94 1.36 -12.33 -0.59
N LEU A 95 2.65 -12.11 -0.32
CA LEU A 95 3.09 -11.08 0.63
C LEU A 95 2.61 -9.69 0.20
N LEU A 96 2.77 -9.34 -1.08
CA LEU A 96 2.31 -8.05 -1.59
C LEU A 96 0.80 -7.88 -1.42
N ASN A 97 0.02 -8.92 -1.73
CA ASN A 97 -1.43 -8.92 -1.53
C ASN A 97 -1.80 -8.73 -0.06
N ASP A 98 -1.14 -9.43 0.85
CA ASP A 98 -1.39 -9.31 2.29
C ASP A 98 -1.07 -7.90 2.80
N LEU A 99 0.06 -7.31 2.38
CA LEU A 99 0.44 -5.94 2.74
C LEU A 99 -0.57 -4.90 2.22
N ILE A 100 -1.08 -5.08 1.00
CA ILE A 100 -2.08 -4.17 0.41
C ILE A 100 -3.42 -4.30 1.13
N ASN A 101 -3.85 -5.53 1.43
CA ASN A 101 -5.07 -5.79 2.20
C ASN A 101 -4.97 -5.22 3.62
N ASP A 102 -3.85 -5.42 4.31
CA ASP A 102 -3.60 -4.86 5.64
C ASP A 102 -3.65 -3.33 5.60
N SER A 103 -3.02 -2.72 4.59
CA SER A 103 -3.02 -1.26 4.38
C SER A 103 -4.45 -0.72 4.18
N TRP A 104 -5.24 -1.36 3.32
CA TRP A 104 -6.63 -0.98 3.07
C TRP A 104 -7.49 -1.16 4.33
N ASN A 105 -7.39 -2.30 5.00
CA ASN A 105 -8.13 -2.58 6.23
C ASN A 105 -7.81 -1.56 7.32
N LEU A 106 -6.54 -1.21 7.50
CA LEU A 106 -6.10 -0.22 8.49
C LEU A 106 -6.70 1.16 8.21
N VAL A 107 -6.80 1.55 6.93
CA VAL A 107 -7.47 2.81 6.57
C VAL A 107 -8.97 2.73 6.85
N VAL A 108 -9.64 1.65 6.47
CA VAL A 108 -11.08 1.46 6.75
C VAL A 108 -11.33 1.47 8.26
N ASP A 109 -10.52 0.80 9.06
CA ASP A 109 -10.62 0.78 10.54
C ASP A 109 -10.55 2.18 11.16
N GLY A 110 -9.86 3.12 10.51
CA GLY A 110 -9.79 4.53 10.91
C GLY A 110 -10.97 5.41 10.50
N LEU A 111 -11.91 4.91 9.68
CA LEU A 111 -13.09 5.66 9.24
C LEU A 111 -14.23 5.61 10.29
N PRO A 112 -15.24 6.50 10.24
CA PRO A 112 -16.42 6.40 11.09
C PRO A 112 -17.13 5.04 10.94
N LYS A 113 -17.72 4.51 12.02
CA LYS A 113 -18.35 3.16 12.02
C LYS A 113 -19.39 2.95 10.93
N ARG A 114 -20.13 4.00 10.58
CA ARG A 114 -21.10 3.97 9.46
C ARG A 114 -20.40 3.68 8.12
N GLU A 115 -19.27 4.33 7.86
CA GLU A 115 -18.49 4.10 6.65
C GLU A 115 -17.82 2.73 6.67
N GLN A 116 -17.32 2.27 7.81
CA GLN A 116 -16.76 0.91 7.96
C GLN A 116 -17.77 -0.15 7.53
N LEU A 117 -19.03 -0.06 8.00
CA LEU A 117 -20.10 -0.99 7.66
C LEU A 117 -20.49 -0.93 6.17
N ARG A 118 -20.44 0.26 5.57
CA ARG A 118 -20.71 0.44 4.13
C ARG A 118 -19.62 -0.22 3.27
N LEU A 119 -18.36 -0.10 3.68
CA LEU A 119 -17.20 -0.56 2.93
C LEU A 119 -16.88 -2.05 3.16
N ARG A 120 -17.19 -2.56 4.36
CA ARG A 120 -17.11 -3.98 4.76
C ARG A 120 -18.41 -4.39 5.45
N PRO A 121 -19.48 -4.69 4.68
CA PRO A 121 -20.69 -5.28 5.26
C PRO A 121 -20.33 -6.65 5.85
N ARG A 122 -20.91 -6.96 7.02
CA ARG A 122 -20.69 -8.22 7.75
C ARG A 122 -21.39 -9.39 7.08
#